data_AF-A0A8T5SJ72-F1
#
_entry.id   AF-A0A8T5SJ72-F1
#
_cell.length_a   1.000
_cell.length_b   1.000
_cell.length_c   1.000
_cell.angle_alpha   90.00
_cell.angle_beta   90.00
_cell.angle_gamma   90.00
#
_symmetry.space_group_name_H-M   'P 1'
#
loop_
_entity.id
_entity.type
_entity.pdbx_description
1 polymer ?
#
loop_
_entity_poly.entity_id
_entity_poly.type
_entity_poly.pdbx_seq_one_letter_code
_entity_poly.pdbx_strand_id
1 'polypeptide(L)'
;VTQAIQDKQPEIALEIQQSKHDLPDMVQMEESLKKAERRLEGVQKKLDGLGSLGSYISKLTAGIHSSVTEKLQKELPSYTSLDIDFIRGKRKSLSSALYDVALERGIKSEGILYLIQSLPDLESFLYSTSAGKYYRDHTEHQLRVAVLGDFLLEQDLGKGTLLTHISDLTELDKDLIKEEVWWVMGLIHDIGYPLQKMTTSINYSLLNQILKCYPMLDLDVVPFEINISSKKTKPYLKFITEGLSKEAQKLINTTTKDDLSGISIPQVQHFQSSSKGHEEFRFKSEIELDHGVVGALCLLKSLGTPEEIKENRDELEGYIKAAQAIALHNFKDHLPDYNFDNNPLAFLLVLADEMQEWGRPIPLQIRDSYFTTEMKKITLLDEVILTIDEVQWLMEYKKMEAKVLTNFQFHYFCDSKNKAFGRLQRGEEFPKTRIVLQDYEIIIESMDEKQLEQSLKDVSIQLPTESTETEKTGEVDSKRKERSKLKKLLDSKDPEVREKAKMQLQEMKKERDTSKHLRKLMKKTTKEKLLAEFYIVI
;
A
#
# COMPACT_ATOMS: atom_id res chain seq x y z
N VAL A 1 20.73 8.93 29.00
CA VAL A 1 21.00 9.41 27.63
C VAL A 1 21.65 10.78 27.65
N THR A 2 21.01 11.82 28.19
CA THR A 2 21.60 13.17 28.28
C THR A 2 22.96 13.22 28.98
N GLN A 3 23.13 12.52 30.11
CA GLN A 3 24.42 12.41 30.79
C GLN A 3 25.48 11.69 29.95
N ALA A 4 25.08 10.64 29.20
CA ALA A 4 25.98 9.87 28.36
C ALA A 4 26.43 10.62 27.09
N ILE A 5 25.60 11.54 26.60
CA ILE A 5 25.93 12.46 25.50
C ILE A 5 26.88 13.56 26.03
N GLN A 6 26.61 14.06 27.24
CA GLN A 6 27.43 15.08 27.90
C GLN A 6 28.86 14.60 28.22
N ASP A 7 29.01 13.31 28.53
CA ASP A 7 30.32 12.71 28.82
C ASP A 7 31.10 12.32 27.54
N LYS A 8 30.42 12.08 26.41
CA LYS A 8 31.05 11.56 25.17
C LYS A 8 31.21 12.59 24.05
N GLN A 9 30.30 13.57 23.97
CA GLN A 9 30.24 14.58 22.90
C GLN A 9 29.78 15.92 23.50
N PRO A 10 30.66 16.62 24.23
CA PRO A 10 30.30 17.81 25.00
C PRO A 10 29.85 18.98 24.12
N GLU A 11 30.34 19.08 22.89
CA GLU A 11 29.86 20.04 21.88
C GLU A 11 28.39 19.85 21.50
N ILE A 12 27.94 18.60 21.26
CA ILE A 12 26.54 18.29 20.94
C ILE A 12 25.64 18.51 22.17
N ALA A 13 26.14 18.20 23.37
CA ALA A 13 25.42 18.50 24.61
C ALA A 13 25.25 20.00 24.83
N LEU A 14 26.23 20.83 24.44
CA LEU A 14 26.16 22.29 24.48
C LEU A 14 25.17 22.82 23.44
N GLU A 15 25.15 22.27 22.23
CA GLU A 15 24.21 22.62 21.15
C GLU A 15 22.76 22.22 21.51
N ILE A 16 22.57 21.09 22.18
CA ILE A 16 21.28 20.68 22.76
C ILE A 16 20.87 21.56 23.96
N GLN A 17 21.82 22.05 24.75
CA GLN A 17 21.54 23.03 25.81
C GLN A 17 21.19 24.41 25.26
N GLN A 18 21.80 24.81 24.13
CA GLN A 18 21.52 26.06 23.43
C GLN A 18 20.17 26.00 22.69
N SER A 19 19.82 24.88 22.06
CA SER A 19 18.48 24.69 21.47
C SER A 19 17.38 24.55 22.52
N LYS A 20 17.72 24.10 23.74
CA LYS A 20 16.82 24.24 24.91
C LYS A 20 16.57 25.68 25.32
N HIS A 21 17.41 26.61 24.90
CA HIS A 21 17.25 28.04 25.15
C HIS A 21 16.23 28.70 24.20
N ASP A 22 15.78 27.99 23.16
CA ASP A 22 14.69 28.36 22.23
C ASP A 22 13.33 27.76 22.63
N LEU A 23 13.29 26.83 23.60
CA LEU A 23 12.04 26.38 24.23
C LEU A 23 11.21 27.48 24.91
N PRO A 24 11.78 28.55 25.51
CA PRO A 24 10.99 29.64 26.10
C PRO A 24 10.04 30.29 25.10
N ASP A 25 10.44 30.41 23.83
CA ASP A 25 9.60 30.99 22.78
C ASP A 25 8.45 30.04 22.40
N MET A 26 8.70 28.73 22.37
CA MET A 26 7.63 27.73 22.18
C MET A 26 6.67 27.67 23.37
N VAL A 27 7.17 27.78 24.61
CA VAL A 27 6.33 27.81 25.82
C VAL A 27 5.50 29.10 25.89
N GLN A 28 6.08 30.25 25.54
CA GLN A 28 5.34 31.51 25.43
C GLN A 28 4.30 31.47 24.32
N MET A 29 4.61 30.82 23.20
CA MET A 29 3.67 30.61 22.10
C MET A 29 2.52 29.68 22.53
N GLU A 30 2.80 28.59 23.25
CA GLU A 30 1.80 27.68 23.79
C GLU A 30 0.91 28.35 24.85
N GLU A 31 1.47 29.18 25.74
CA GLU A 31 0.69 29.99 26.68
C GLU A 31 -0.18 31.03 25.97
N SER A 32 0.34 31.64 24.90
CA SER A 32 -0.40 32.60 24.08
C SER A 32 -1.57 31.93 23.33
N LEU A 33 -1.36 30.72 22.80
CA LEU A 33 -2.40 29.90 22.17
C LEU A 33 -3.47 29.46 23.19
N LYS A 34 -3.08 28.93 24.35
CA LYS A 34 -4.02 28.57 25.43
C LYS A 34 -4.84 29.77 25.91
N LYS A 35 -4.24 30.96 25.96
CA LYS A 35 -4.95 32.20 26.32
C LYS A 35 -5.92 32.65 25.23
N ALA A 36 -5.57 32.44 23.96
CA ALA A 36 -6.46 32.71 22.82
C ALA A 36 -7.64 31.73 22.79
N GLU A 37 -7.41 30.44 23.03
CA GLU A 37 -8.43 29.40 23.13
C GLU A 37 -9.43 29.68 24.26
N ARG A 38 -8.95 30.00 25.47
CA ARG A 38 -9.83 30.37 26.59
C ARG A 38 -10.68 31.61 26.30
N ARG A 39 -10.13 32.57 25.53
CA ARG A 39 -10.90 33.75 25.08
C ARG A 39 -11.96 33.36 24.06
N LEU A 40 -11.63 32.45 23.13
CA LEU A 40 -12.57 31.91 22.14
C LEU A 40 -13.70 31.12 22.80
N GLU A 41 -13.40 30.22 23.74
CA GLU A 41 -14.42 29.48 24.51
C GLU A 41 -15.34 30.39 25.32
N GLY A 42 -14.78 31.44 25.94
CA GLY A 42 -15.57 32.44 26.66
C GLY A 42 -16.47 33.27 25.76
N VAL A 43 -16.04 33.53 24.52
CA VAL A 43 -16.84 34.20 23.50
C VAL A 43 -17.91 33.26 22.95
N GLN A 44 -17.59 31.98 22.71
CA GLN A 44 -18.51 30.94 22.25
C GLN A 44 -19.65 30.71 23.25
N LYS A 45 -19.34 30.58 24.56
CA LYS A 45 -20.36 30.44 25.61
C LYS A 45 -21.27 31.67 25.73
N LYS A 46 -20.76 32.87 25.48
CA LYS A 46 -21.58 34.09 25.44
C LYS A 46 -22.44 34.16 24.18
N LEU A 47 -21.95 33.61 23.07
CA LEU A 47 -22.65 33.48 21.78
C LEU A 47 -23.81 32.48 21.87
N ASP A 48 -23.61 31.34 22.50
CA ASP A 48 -24.64 30.31 22.69
C ASP A 48 -25.83 30.83 23.54
N GLY A 49 -25.58 31.84 24.38
CA GLY A 49 -26.61 32.52 25.16
C GLY A 49 -27.40 33.62 24.42
N LEU A 50 -27.03 33.98 23.18
CA LEU A 50 -27.59 35.15 22.47
C LEU A 50 -28.54 34.82 21.30
N GLY A 51 -28.81 33.54 21.03
CA GLY A 51 -29.81 33.13 20.03
C GLY A 51 -29.55 33.71 18.62
N SER A 52 -30.60 34.15 17.92
CA SER A 52 -30.60 34.47 16.48
C SER A 52 -29.78 35.71 16.06
N LEU A 53 -28.95 36.28 16.93
CA LEU A 53 -28.05 37.41 16.64
C LEU A 53 -26.70 36.98 16.00
N GLY A 54 -26.54 35.69 15.68
CA GLY A 54 -25.30 35.08 15.18
C GLY A 54 -24.72 35.65 13.87
N SER A 55 -25.50 36.35 13.05
CA SER A 55 -25.00 36.89 11.76
C SER A 55 -24.15 38.15 11.88
N TYR A 56 -24.33 38.93 12.96
CA TYR A 56 -23.54 40.14 13.17
C TYR A 56 -22.17 39.83 13.81
N ILE A 57 -22.10 38.72 14.56
CA ILE A 57 -20.89 38.34 15.31
C ILE A 57 -19.92 37.50 14.46
N SER A 58 -20.39 36.83 13.40
CA SER A 58 -19.49 36.17 12.42
C SER A 58 -18.53 37.14 11.73
N LYS A 59 -18.95 38.40 11.55
CA LYS A 59 -18.07 39.48 11.04
C LYS A 59 -17.02 39.91 12.07
N LEU A 60 -17.32 39.77 13.34
CA LEU A 60 -16.43 40.17 14.45
C LEU A 60 -15.39 39.08 14.73
N THR A 61 -15.77 37.80 14.62
CA THR A 61 -14.82 36.68 14.65
C THR A 61 -13.92 36.66 13.41
N ALA A 62 -14.41 37.06 12.23
CA ALA A 62 -13.59 37.26 11.04
C ALA A 62 -12.51 38.35 11.22
N GLY A 63 -12.82 39.45 11.93
CA GLY A 63 -11.85 40.51 12.23
C GLY A 63 -10.79 40.12 13.27
N ILE A 64 -11.16 39.30 14.26
CA ILE A 64 -10.19 38.73 15.20
C ILE A 64 -9.28 37.72 14.47
N HIS A 65 -9.85 36.93 13.57
CA HIS A 65 -9.10 36.00 12.74
C HIS A 65 -8.06 36.74 11.88
N SER A 66 -8.47 37.81 11.17
CA SER A 66 -7.53 38.56 10.34
C SER A 66 -6.40 39.20 11.14
N SER A 67 -6.67 39.74 12.34
CA SER A 67 -5.62 40.32 13.20
C SER A 67 -4.64 39.29 13.78
N VAL A 68 -5.08 38.06 14.07
CA VAL A 68 -4.20 36.99 14.56
C VAL A 68 -3.34 36.46 13.41
N THR A 69 -3.94 36.24 12.23
CA THR A 69 -3.19 35.80 11.04
C THR A 69 -2.17 36.85 10.61
N GLU A 70 -2.54 38.13 10.60
CA GLU A 70 -1.64 39.24 10.23
C GLU A 70 -0.46 39.37 11.20
N LYS A 71 -0.68 39.16 12.51
CA LYS A 71 0.42 39.16 13.50
C LYS A 71 1.35 37.95 13.34
N LEU A 72 0.81 36.75 13.17
CA LEU A 72 1.61 35.55 12.94
C LEU A 72 2.44 35.67 11.65
N GLN A 73 1.83 36.19 10.58
CA GLN A 73 2.49 36.39 9.29
C GLN A 73 3.58 37.48 9.35
N LYS A 74 3.45 38.44 10.27
CA LYS A 74 4.43 39.51 10.48
C LYS A 74 5.59 39.10 11.39
N GLU A 75 5.37 38.18 12.34
CA GLU A 75 6.40 37.67 13.24
C GLU A 75 7.09 36.41 12.73
N LEU A 76 6.51 35.68 11.77
CA LEU A 76 7.12 34.52 11.09
C LEU A 76 7.23 34.73 9.56
N PRO A 77 7.91 35.80 9.09
CA PRO A 77 7.92 36.16 7.66
C PRO A 77 8.67 35.16 6.76
N SER A 78 9.47 34.23 7.31
CA SER A 78 10.25 33.25 6.54
C SER A 78 9.65 31.85 6.46
N TYR A 79 8.54 31.58 7.16
CA TYR A 79 7.85 30.28 7.14
C TYR A 79 6.45 30.44 6.51
N THR A 80 6.41 30.83 5.24
CA THR A 80 5.16 31.06 4.49
C THR A 80 4.40 29.80 4.08
N SER A 81 4.78 28.60 4.53
CA SER A 81 4.07 27.36 4.20
C SER A 81 3.75 26.45 5.40
N LEU A 82 4.05 26.86 6.63
CA LEU A 82 3.63 26.09 7.80
C LEU A 82 2.11 26.16 7.89
N ASP A 83 1.47 25.14 7.34
CA ASP A 83 0.03 25.08 7.19
C ASP A 83 -0.62 25.17 8.57
N ILE A 84 -1.23 26.31 8.83
CA ILE A 84 -1.94 26.62 10.07
C ILE A 84 -3.02 25.55 10.33
N ASP A 85 -3.54 24.88 9.29
CA ASP A 85 -4.48 23.78 9.42
C ASP A 85 -3.85 22.51 10.02
N PHE A 86 -2.55 22.24 9.80
CA PHE A 86 -1.80 21.19 10.49
C PHE A 86 -1.69 21.49 11.99
N ILE A 87 -1.33 22.72 12.34
CA ILE A 87 -1.24 23.19 13.75
C ILE A 87 -2.60 23.14 14.44
N ARG A 88 -3.69 23.42 13.71
CA ARG A 88 -5.07 23.36 14.21
C ARG A 88 -5.61 21.92 14.31
N GLY A 89 -4.80 20.90 14.01
CA GLY A 89 -5.23 19.51 14.05
C GLY A 89 -6.30 19.17 13.02
N LYS A 90 -6.48 19.98 11.96
CA LYS A 90 -7.36 19.60 10.86
C LYS A 90 -6.70 18.44 10.13
N ARG A 91 -7.49 17.39 9.89
CA ARG A 91 -7.04 16.23 9.12
C ARG A 91 -6.78 16.67 7.68
N LYS A 92 -5.51 16.64 7.25
CA LYS A 92 -5.16 16.71 5.82
C LYS A 92 -5.58 15.42 5.15
N SER A 93 -6.00 15.50 3.88
CA SER A 93 -6.06 14.30 3.05
C SER A 93 -4.64 13.78 2.80
N LEU A 94 -4.53 12.48 2.52
CA LEU A 94 -3.26 11.87 2.15
C LEU A 94 -2.66 12.54 0.90
N SER A 95 -3.49 12.93 -0.07
CA SER A 95 -3.04 13.66 -1.28
C SER A 95 -2.38 14.98 -0.95
N SER A 96 -2.97 15.80 -0.06
CA SER A 96 -2.38 17.07 0.35
C SER A 96 -1.08 16.86 1.11
N ALA A 97 -1.02 15.88 2.01
CA ALA A 97 0.20 15.57 2.74
C ALA A 97 1.34 15.12 1.81
N LEU A 98 1.05 14.25 0.84
CA LEU A 98 2.05 13.81 -0.14
C LEU A 98 2.53 14.95 -1.05
N TYR A 99 1.62 15.85 -1.44
CA TYR A 99 1.97 17.04 -2.20
C TYR A 99 2.88 17.98 -1.42
N ASP A 100 2.58 18.23 -0.14
CA ASP A 100 3.40 19.09 0.71
C ASP A 100 4.80 18.49 0.90
N VAL A 101 4.88 17.18 1.17
CA VAL A 101 6.17 16.47 1.24
C VAL A 101 6.94 16.58 -0.07
N ALA A 102 6.29 16.41 -1.22
CA ALA A 102 6.95 16.55 -2.52
C ALA A 102 7.53 17.96 -2.73
N LEU A 103 6.79 19.00 -2.33
CA LEU A 103 7.27 20.39 -2.39
C LEU A 103 8.44 20.64 -1.43
N GLU A 104 8.37 20.13 -0.19
CA GLU A 104 9.46 20.23 0.79
C GLU A 104 10.74 19.56 0.28
N ARG A 105 10.58 18.50 -0.49
CA ARG A 105 11.64 17.76 -1.18
C ARG A 105 12.13 18.41 -2.48
N GLY A 106 11.67 19.63 -2.78
CA GLY A 106 12.15 20.41 -3.92
C GLY A 106 11.52 20.07 -5.27
N ILE A 107 10.55 19.13 -5.32
CA ILE A 107 9.88 18.74 -6.56
C ILE A 107 8.96 19.88 -7.02
N LYS A 108 9.32 20.52 -8.14
CA LYS A 108 8.60 21.68 -8.68
C LYS A 108 7.80 21.39 -9.96
N SER A 109 8.01 20.24 -10.60
CA SER A 109 7.29 19.89 -11.82
C SER A 109 5.79 19.76 -11.54
N GLU A 110 4.98 20.63 -12.13
CA GLU A 110 3.52 20.60 -12.00
C GLU A 110 2.94 19.25 -12.45
N GLY A 111 3.52 18.66 -13.50
CA GLY A 111 3.10 17.34 -13.99
C GLY A 111 3.35 16.25 -12.96
N ILE A 112 4.53 16.22 -12.32
CA ILE A 112 4.85 15.23 -11.29
C ILE A 112 3.97 15.43 -10.06
N LEU A 113 3.81 16.68 -9.62
CA LEU A 113 2.97 17.01 -8.48
C LEU A 113 1.50 16.61 -8.70
N TYR A 114 1.00 16.76 -9.93
CA TYR A 114 -0.32 16.26 -10.31
C TYR A 114 -0.43 14.74 -10.20
N LEU A 115 0.59 13.99 -10.63
CA LEU A 115 0.64 12.54 -10.49
C LEU A 115 0.58 12.13 -9.00
N ILE A 116 1.36 12.78 -8.14
CA ILE A 116 1.40 12.52 -6.69
C ILE A 116 0.05 12.82 -6.04
N GLN A 117 -0.59 13.96 -6.39
CA GLN A 117 -1.92 14.30 -5.89
C GLN A 117 -3.00 13.30 -6.30
N SER A 118 -2.83 12.64 -7.45
CA SER A 118 -3.79 11.68 -7.99
C SER A 118 -3.70 10.29 -7.34
N LEU A 119 -2.64 9.99 -6.56
CA LEU A 119 -2.44 8.65 -5.98
C LEU A 119 -3.64 8.15 -5.15
N PRO A 120 -4.28 8.95 -4.26
CA PRO A 120 -5.44 8.47 -3.50
C PRO A 120 -6.69 8.18 -4.35
N ASP A 121 -6.84 8.86 -5.49
CA ASP A 121 -7.96 8.59 -6.42
C ASP A 121 -7.73 7.25 -7.13
N LEU A 122 -6.48 6.98 -7.53
CA LEU A 122 -6.06 5.69 -8.07
C LEU A 122 -6.22 4.55 -7.05
N GLU A 123 -5.89 4.82 -5.79
CA GLU A 123 -6.13 3.91 -4.65
C GLU A 123 -7.62 3.57 -4.54
N SER A 124 -8.48 4.58 -4.57
CA SER A 124 -9.94 4.42 -4.50
C SER A 124 -10.48 3.54 -5.63
N PHE A 125 -9.92 3.67 -6.84
CA PHE A 125 -10.25 2.79 -7.95
C PHE A 125 -9.84 1.34 -7.69
N LEU A 126 -8.59 1.11 -7.25
CA LEU A 126 -8.11 -0.24 -6.92
C LEU A 126 -8.94 -0.87 -5.80
N TYR A 127 -9.33 -0.08 -4.80
CA TYR A 127 -10.18 -0.50 -3.70
C TYR A 127 -11.53 -1.02 -4.19
N SER A 128 -12.18 -0.28 -5.09
CA SER A 128 -13.50 -0.64 -5.62
C SER A 128 -13.50 -1.83 -6.57
N THR A 129 -12.35 -2.13 -7.20
CA THR A 129 -12.27 -3.14 -8.28
C THR A 129 -11.58 -4.45 -7.87
N SER A 130 -10.84 -4.45 -6.76
CA SER A 130 -10.13 -5.61 -6.21
C SER A 130 -11.06 -6.58 -5.45
N ALA A 131 -12.13 -7.06 -6.10
CA ALA A 131 -13.00 -8.07 -5.51
C ALA A 131 -12.33 -9.46 -5.53
N GLY A 132 -11.73 -9.87 -4.41
CA GLY A 132 -11.33 -11.29 -4.20
C GLY A 132 -9.86 -11.58 -3.92
N LYS A 133 -9.01 -10.57 -3.68
CA LYS A 133 -7.57 -10.77 -3.36
C LYS A 133 -7.12 -9.89 -2.20
N TYR A 134 -5.94 -10.21 -1.67
CA TYR A 134 -5.14 -9.33 -0.83
C TYR A 134 -4.96 -7.97 -1.52
N TYR A 135 -5.85 -7.05 -1.21
CA TYR A 135 -5.74 -5.64 -1.51
C TYR A 135 -4.62 -5.03 -0.66
N ARG A 136 -3.73 -4.33 -1.33
CA ARG A 136 -2.59 -3.61 -0.78
C ARG A 136 -2.92 -2.13 -0.85
N ASP A 137 -2.64 -1.39 0.21
CA ASP A 137 -2.70 0.08 0.17
C ASP A 137 -1.47 0.56 -0.61
N HIS A 138 -1.62 0.87 -1.91
CA HIS A 138 -0.50 1.16 -2.81
C HIS A 138 0.08 2.53 -2.50
N THR A 139 -0.77 3.51 -2.19
CA THR A 139 -0.32 4.86 -1.80
C THR A 139 0.51 4.81 -0.51
N GLU A 140 0.05 4.09 0.52
CA GLU A 140 0.82 3.92 1.76
C GLU A 140 2.12 3.13 1.52
N HIS A 141 2.08 2.12 0.64
CA HIS A 141 3.26 1.37 0.23
C HIS A 141 4.31 2.25 -0.45
N GLN A 142 3.92 3.04 -1.46
CA GLN A 142 4.79 3.94 -2.21
C GLN A 142 5.46 4.97 -1.29
N LEU A 143 4.70 5.56 -0.36
CA LEU A 143 5.27 6.47 0.64
C LEU A 143 6.32 5.76 1.52
N ARG A 144 6.05 4.54 1.97
CA ARG A 144 7.01 3.79 2.79
C ARG A 144 8.24 3.37 2.01
N VAL A 145 8.12 3.07 0.71
CA VAL A 145 9.28 2.82 -0.16
C VAL A 145 10.12 4.09 -0.28
N ALA A 146 9.51 5.25 -0.53
CA ALA A 146 10.20 6.53 -0.59
C ALA A 146 10.96 6.82 0.73
N VAL A 147 10.29 6.71 1.88
CA VAL A 147 10.93 6.91 3.19
C VAL A 147 12.04 5.88 3.46
N LEU A 148 11.80 4.61 3.16
CA LEU A 148 12.79 3.55 3.38
C LEU A 148 14.06 3.82 2.58
N GLY A 149 13.95 4.13 1.29
CA GLY A 149 15.17 4.37 0.52
C GLY A 149 15.84 5.70 0.82
N ASP A 150 15.10 6.74 1.24
CA ASP A 150 15.70 8.00 1.74
C ASP A 150 16.60 7.69 2.94
N PHE A 151 16.10 6.86 3.85
CA PHE A 151 16.89 6.33 4.96
C PHE A 151 18.07 5.46 4.47
N LEU A 152 17.88 4.58 3.49
CA LEU A 152 18.97 3.71 2.97
C LEU A 152 20.09 4.52 2.31
N LEU A 153 19.77 5.62 1.63
CA LEU A 153 20.74 6.51 0.99
C LEU A 153 21.73 7.12 2.00
N GLU A 154 21.31 7.34 3.24
CA GLU A 154 22.14 7.89 4.30
C GLU A 154 23.07 6.88 4.97
N GLN A 155 22.91 5.58 4.70
CA GLN A 155 23.69 4.54 5.38
C GLN A 155 25.15 4.55 4.92
N ASP A 156 26.07 4.57 5.88
CA ASP A 156 27.53 4.48 5.63
C ASP A 156 27.94 3.02 5.42
N LEU A 157 28.59 2.74 4.30
CA LEU A 157 29.10 1.42 3.92
C LEU A 157 30.59 1.23 4.32
N GLY A 158 31.13 2.13 5.15
CA GLY A 158 32.52 2.14 5.61
C GLY A 158 33.50 2.77 4.62
N LYS A 159 33.03 3.15 3.42
CA LYS A 159 33.78 3.90 2.40
C LYS A 159 33.06 5.17 1.96
N GLY A 160 31.96 5.54 2.64
CA GLY A 160 31.06 6.59 2.22
C GLY A 160 29.60 6.15 2.36
N THR A 161 28.70 7.12 2.26
CA THR A 161 27.26 6.84 2.27
C THR A 161 26.82 6.19 0.97
N LEU A 162 25.76 5.37 1.00
CA LEU A 162 25.16 4.80 -0.20
C LEU A 162 24.85 5.89 -1.26
N LEU A 163 24.32 7.03 -0.82
CA LEU A 163 24.11 8.20 -1.69
C LEU A 163 25.36 8.63 -2.43
N THR A 164 26.53 8.59 -1.79
CA THR A 164 27.80 8.94 -2.41
C THR A 164 28.14 7.94 -3.52
N HIS A 165 28.04 6.65 -3.26
CA HIS A 165 28.30 5.62 -4.27
C HIS A 165 27.34 5.72 -5.46
N ILE A 166 26.05 5.95 -5.21
CA ILE A 166 25.06 6.11 -6.29
C ILE A 166 25.35 7.37 -7.11
N SER A 167 25.67 8.49 -6.45
CA SER A 167 26.06 9.74 -7.10
C SER A 167 27.28 9.55 -8.00
N ASP A 168 28.32 8.88 -7.51
CA ASP A 168 29.54 8.61 -8.28
C ASP A 168 29.27 7.71 -9.50
N LEU A 169 28.47 6.64 -9.34
CA LEU A 169 28.12 5.72 -10.43
C LEU A 169 27.18 6.32 -11.48
N THR A 170 26.29 7.24 -11.07
CA THR A 170 25.29 7.85 -11.95
C THR A 170 25.72 9.19 -12.52
N GLU A 171 26.81 9.77 -12.00
CA GLU A 171 27.29 11.13 -12.27
C GLU A 171 26.24 12.20 -11.95
N LEU A 172 25.29 11.90 -11.05
CA LEU A 172 24.26 12.82 -10.60
C LEU A 172 24.66 13.51 -9.30
N ASP A 173 24.20 14.73 -9.11
CA ASP A 173 24.33 15.44 -7.84
C ASP A 173 23.60 14.73 -6.69
N LYS A 174 24.19 14.76 -5.49
CA LYS A 174 23.67 14.06 -4.31
C LYS A 174 22.35 14.66 -3.83
N ASP A 175 22.22 15.99 -3.86
CA ASP A 175 21.01 16.67 -3.39
C ASP A 175 19.88 16.41 -4.40
N LEU A 176 20.18 16.43 -5.70
CA LEU A 176 19.21 16.03 -6.74
C LEU A 176 18.72 14.59 -6.55
N ILE A 177 19.63 13.63 -6.28
CA ILE A 177 19.24 12.24 -6.03
C ILE A 177 18.33 12.15 -4.80
N LYS A 178 18.79 12.71 -3.68
CA LYS A 178 18.18 12.52 -2.37
C LYS A 178 16.84 13.24 -2.26
N GLU A 179 16.80 14.51 -2.65
CA GLU A 179 15.62 15.33 -2.45
C GLU A 179 14.59 15.09 -3.57
N GLU A 180 14.99 15.03 -4.83
CA GLU A 180 14.01 14.96 -5.93
C GLU A 180 13.85 13.55 -6.52
N VAL A 181 14.91 13.01 -7.11
CA VAL A 181 14.85 11.79 -7.94
C VAL A 181 14.33 10.59 -7.17
N TRP A 182 14.89 10.34 -5.98
CA TRP A 182 14.49 9.20 -5.16
C TRP A 182 13.03 9.31 -4.69
N TRP A 183 12.60 10.49 -4.23
CA TRP A 183 11.23 10.70 -3.77
C TRP A 183 10.23 10.53 -4.90
N VAL A 184 10.53 11.03 -6.10
CA VAL A 184 9.68 10.79 -7.27
C VAL A 184 9.59 9.31 -7.57
N MET A 185 10.72 8.58 -7.62
CA MET A 185 10.72 7.14 -7.85
C MET A 185 9.88 6.39 -6.83
N GLY A 186 10.14 6.59 -5.54
CA GLY A 186 9.43 5.92 -4.46
C GLY A 186 7.93 6.20 -4.50
N LEU A 187 7.52 7.45 -4.72
CA LEU A 187 6.12 7.85 -4.71
C LEU A 187 5.32 7.40 -5.94
N ILE A 188 5.95 7.22 -7.11
CA ILE A 188 5.19 6.95 -8.36
C ILE A 188 5.54 5.64 -9.05
N HIS A 189 6.47 4.82 -8.55
CA HIS A 189 6.87 3.58 -9.25
C HIS A 189 5.69 2.66 -9.60
N ASP A 190 4.70 2.59 -8.72
CA ASP A 190 3.48 1.79 -8.85
C ASP A 190 2.27 2.52 -9.48
N ILE A 191 2.44 3.77 -9.97
CA ILE A 191 1.32 4.58 -10.49
C ILE A 191 0.62 3.94 -11.70
N GLY A 192 1.30 3.05 -12.43
CA GLY A 192 0.75 2.30 -13.55
C GLY A 192 -0.14 1.11 -13.14
N TYR A 193 -0.14 0.72 -11.88
CA TYR A 193 -0.82 -0.48 -11.39
C TYR A 193 -2.35 -0.47 -11.60
N PRO A 194 -3.08 0.64 -11.34
CA PRO A 194 -4.48 0.77 -11.70
C PRO A 194 -4.76 0.43 -13.15
N LEU A 195 -3.95 0.93 -14.08
CA LEU A 195 -4.14 0.71 -15.51
C LEU A 195 -3.90 -0.76 -15.88
N GLN A 196 -2.85 -1.38 -15.32
CA GLN A 196 -2.59 -2.82 -15.48
C GLN A 196 -3.78 -3.66 -15.00
N LYS A 197 -4.41 -3.29 -13.88
CA LYS A 197 -5.53 -4.04 -13.31
C LYS A 197 -6.88 -3.73 -13.95
N MET A 198 -7.03 -2.59 -14.62
CA MET A 198 -8.32 -2.09 -15.07
C MET A 198 -9.02 -3.08 -16.01
N THR A 199 -8.31 -3.57 -17.04
CA THR A 199 -8.85 -4.54 -17.99
C THR A 199 -9.28 -5.84 -17.30
N THR A 200 -8.45 -6.42 -16.44
CA THR A 200 -8.83 -7.64 -15.73
C THR A 200 -9.98 -7.40 -14.74
N SER A 201 -9.95 -6.30 -13.99
CA SER A 201 -10.89 -6.07 -12.89
C SER A 201 -12.28 -5.67 -13.38
N ILE A 202 -12.38 -4.87 -14.43
CA ILE A 202 -13.68 -4.57 -15.06
C ILE A 202 -14.28 -5.84 -15.66
N ASN A 203 -13.49 -6.59 -16.44
CA ASN A 203 -14.03 -7.77 -17.10
C ASN A 203 -14.33 -8.92 -16.12
N TYR A 204 -13.49 -9.12 -15.11
CA TYR A 204 -13.69 -10.22 -14.18
C TYR A 204 -14.58 -9.86 -13.00
N SER A 205 -14.40 -8.71 -12.33
CA SER A 205 -15.20 -8.36 -11.15
C SER A 205 -16.53 -7.74 -11.56
N LEU A 206 -16.51 -6.64 -12.30
CA LEU A 206 -17.72 -5.85 -12.54
C LEU A 206 -18.71 -6.58 -13.48
N LEU A 207 -18.23 -7.10 -14.62
CA LEU A 207 -19.12 -7.78 -15.56
C LEU A 207 -19.74 -9.06 -14.98
N ASN A 208 -18.96 -9.89 -14.28
CA ASN A 208 -19.53 -11.07 -13.61
C ASN A 208 -20.54 -10.72 -12.52
N GLN A 209 -20.43 -9.56 -11.88
CA GLN A 209 -21.45 -9.11 -10.93
C GLN A 209 -22.73 -8.70 -11.64
N ILE A 210 -22.63 -7.94 -12.73
CA ILE A 210 -23.78 -7.58 -13.56
C ILE A 210 -24.50 -8.85 -14.05
N LEU A 211 -23.75 -9.83 -14.57
CA LEU A 211 -24.30 -11.10 -15.03
C LEU A 211 -25.00 -11.89 -13.91
N LYS A 212 -24.51 -11.80 -12.66
CA LYS A 212 -25.18 -12.43 -11.51
C LYS A 212 -26.43 -11.69 -11.06
N CYS A 213 -26.45 -10.37 -11.15
CA CYS A 213 -27.58 -9.53 -10.71
C CYS A 213 -28.76 -9.56 -11.69
N TYR A 214 -28.49 -9.77 -12.97
CA TYR A 214 -29.51 -9.73 -14.03
C TYR A 214 -29.64 -11.06 -14.80
N PRO A 215 -29.79 -12.21 -14.12
CA PRO A 215 -29.76 -13.54 -14.75
C PRO A 215 -30.92 -13.82 -15.71
N MET A 216 -31.98 -13.00 -15.64
CA MET A 216 -33.21 -13.14 -16.41
C MET A 216 -33.25 -12.23 -17.66
N LEU A 217 -32.20 -11.45 -17.90
CA LEU A 217 -32.08 -10.61 -19.08
C LEU A 217 -31.17 -11.29 -20.10
N ASP A 218 -31.46 -11.14 -21.38
CA ASP A 218 -30.47 -11.44 -22.41
C ASP A 218 -29.52 -10.24 -22.48
N LEU A 219 -28.22 -10.49 -22.33
CA LEU A 219 -27.20 -9.44 -22.22
C LEU A 219 -26.14 -9.61 -23.30
N ASP A 220 -25.89 -8.53 -24.03
CA ASP A 220 -24.79 -8.41 -24.98
C ASP A 220 -23.67 -7.61 -24.34
N VAL A 221 -22.52 -8.25 -24.16
CA VAL A 221 -21.39 -7.68 -23.44
C VAL A 221 -20.20 -7.57 -24.37
N VAL A 222 -19.64 -6.37 -24.50
CA VAL A 222 -18.35 -6.15 -25.17
C VAL A 222 -17.26 -6.06 -24.10
N PRO A 223 -16.25 -6.93 -24.13
CA PRO A 223 -15.17 -6.87 -23.16
C PRO A 223 -14.42 -5.53 -23.24
N PHE A 224 -14.03 -5.02 -22.08
CA PHE A 224 -13.35 -3.75 -21.96
C PHE A 224 -11.84 -3.93 -22.03
N GLU A 225 -11.15 -3.31 -22.99
CA GLU A 225 -9.70 -3.44 -23.14
C GLU A 225 -9.04 -2.05 -23.25
N ILE A 226 -7.91 -1.88 -22.58
CA ILE A 226 -7.11 -0.65 -22.66
C ILE A 226 -5.78 -0.96 -23.30
N ASN A 227 -5.35 -0.08 -24.20
CA ASN A 227 -4.00 -0.09 -24.74
C ASN A 227 -3.38 1.31 -24.71
N ILE A 228 -2.05 1.36 -24.75
CA ILE A 228 -1.27 2.57 -24.89
C ILE A 228 -0.96 2.80 -26.38
N SER A 229 -1.28 4.00 -26.88
CA SER A 229 -1.00 4.37 -28.27
C SER A 229 0.50 4.50 -28.53
N SER A 230 1.06 3.53 -29.24
CA SER A 230 2.48 3.43 -29.61
C SER A 230 3.03 4.67 -30.33
N LYS A 231 2.28 5.24 -31.28
CA LYS A 231 2.75 6.35 -32.12
C LYS A 231 3.21 7.57 -31.30
N LYS A 232 2.53 7.86 -30.19
CA LYS A 232 2.87 9.00 -29.31
C LYS A 232 3.80 8.61 -28.16
N THR A 233 3.95 7.33 -27.84
CA THR A 233 4.81 6.87 -26.74
C THR A 233 6.19 6.42 -27.19
N LYS A 234 6.34 5.97 -28.45
CA LYS A 234 7.61 5.49 -29.00
C LYS A 234 8.79 6.45 -28.83
N PRO A 235 8.66 7.78 -28.99
CA PRO A 235 9.75 8.69 -28.69
C PRO A 235 10.18 8.66 -27.21
N TYR A 236 9.22 8.55 -26.28
CA TYR A 236 9.51 8.48 -24.85
C TYR A 236 10.19 7.16 -24.46
N LEU A 237 9.76 6.05 -25.06
CA LEU A 237 10.38 4.74 -24.83
C LEU A 237 11.88 4.76 -25.14
N LYS A 238 12.32 5.57 -26.10
CA LYS A 238 13.75 5.69 -26.41
C LYS A 238 14.55 6.14 -25.20
N PHE A 239 14.09 7.14 -24.45
CA PHE A 239 14.75 7.58 -23.21
C PHE A 239 14.79 6.47 -22.16
N ILE A 240 13.69 5.71 -22.01
CA ILE A 240 13.63 4.58 -21.07
C ILE A 240 14.58 3.45 -21.49
N THR A 241 14.71 3.18 -22.78
CA THR A 241 15.51 2.04 -23.29
C THR A 241 16.98 2.37 -23.53
N GLU A 242 17.35 3.64 -23.50
CA GLU A 242 18.71 4.09 -23.80
C GLU A 242 19.71 3.57 -22.75
N GLY A 243 20.77 2.89 -23.20
CA GLY A 243 21.77 2.30 -22.31
C GLY A 243 21.39 0.94 -21.71
N LEU A 244 20.12 0.52 -21.79
CA LEU A 244 19.67 -0.77 -21.26
C LEU A 244 20.04 -1.96 -22.14
N SER A 245 20.07 -3.17 -21.56
CA SER A 245 20.30 -4.42 -22.28
C SER A 245 19.22 -4.71 -23.33
N LYS A 246 19.56 -5.49 -24.37
CA LYS A 246 18.60 -5.87 -25.43
C LYS A 246 17.38 -6.61 -24.88
N GLU A 247 17.57 -7.39 -23.82
CA GLU A 247 16.53 -8.13 -23.12
C GLU A 247 15.55 -7.17 -22.43
N ALA A 248 16.07 -6.20 -21.67
CA ALA A 248 15.26 -5.16 -21.05
C ALA A 248 14.50 -4.33 -22.10
N GLN A 249 15.19 -3.90 -23.17
CA GLN A 249 14.56 -3.18 -24.27
C GLN A 249 13.42 -3.96 -24.91
N LYS A 250 13.58 -5.29 -25.08
CA LYS A 250 12.53 -6.15 -25.62
C LYS A 250 11.32 -6.17 -24.69
N LEU A 251 11.52 -6.38 -23.39
CA LEU A 251 10.42 -6.40 -22.41
C LEU A 251 9.68 -5.07 -22.37
N ILE A 252 10.39 -3.95 -22.30
CA ILE A 252 9.80 -2.60 -22.31
C ILE A 252 8.94 -2.39 -23.57
N ASN A 253 9.48 -2.72 -24.74
CA ASN A 253 8.78 -2.53 -26.01
C ASN A 253 7.56 -3.45 -26.18
N THR A 254 7.49 -4.60 -25.48
CA THR A 254 6.29 -5.45 -25.53
C THR A 254 5.06 -4.82 -24.89
N THR A 255 5.24 -3.86 -23.98
CA THR A 255 4.15 -3.13 -23.31
C THR A 255 3.38 -2.23 -24.28
N THR A 256 4.04 -1.74 -25.34
CA THR A 256 3.40 -0.89 -26.35
C THR A 256 3.39 -1.60 -27.70
N LYS A 257 2.23 -2.12 -28.11
CA LYS A 257 2.12 -2.71 -29.45
C LYS A 257 2.05 -1.60 -30.50
N ASP A 258 3.08 -1.55 -31.36
CA ASP A 258 3.17 -0.61 -32.49
C ASP A 258 1.98 -0.73 -33.44
N ASP A 259 1.46 -1.94 -33.59
CA ASP A 259 0.36 -2.26 -34.49
C ASP A 259 -0.79 -2.96 -33.74
N LEU A 260 -1.93 -2.28 -33.70
CA LEU A 260 -3.19 -2.83 -33.21
C LEU A 260 -3.88 -3.72 -34.26
N SER A 261 -3.42 -3.72 -35.52
CA SER A 261 -4.07 -4.45 -36.62
C SER A 261 -4.11 -5.97 -36.42
N GLY A 262 -3.25 -6.50 -35.56
CA GLY A 262 -3.23 -7.92 -35.17
C GLY A 262 -3.93 -8.23 -33.85
N ILE A 263 -4.42 -7.23 -33.10
CA ILE A 263 -5.18 -7.48 -31.87
C ILE A 263 -6.64 -7.64 -32.27
N SER A 264 -7.23 -8.79 -31.95
CA SER A 264 -8.64 -9.01 -32.22
C SER A 264 -9.47 -8.02 -31.41
N ILE A 265 -10.31 -7.22 -32.09
CA ILE A 265 -11.28 -6.37 -31.40
C ILE A 265 -12.13 -7.29 -30.53
N PRO A 266 -12.28 -7.03 -29.22
CA PRO A 266 -13.11 -7.85 -28.35
C PRO A 266 -14.50 -8.02 -28.95
N GLN A 267 -14.85 -9.27 -29.27
CA GLN A 267 -16.13 -9.59 -29.89
C GLN A 267 -17.26 -9.52 -28.85
N VAL A 268 -18.46 -9.16 -29.32
CA VAL A 268 -19.68 -9.20 -28.50
C VAL A 268 -19.89 -10.63 -27.99
N GLN A 269 -20.16 -10.76 -26.70
CA GLN A 269 -20.51 -12.02 -26.07
C GLN A 269 -21.97 -11.98 -25.63
N HIS A 270 -22.71 -13.00 -26.06
CA HIS A 270 -24.14 -13.10 -25.85
C HIS A 270 -24.43 -14.01 -24.66
N PHE A 271 -25.03 -13.44 -23.61
CA PHE A 271 -25.46 -14.18 -22.42
C PHE A 271 -26.97 -14.31 -22.43
N GLN A 272 -27.45 -15.54 -22.59
CA GLN A 272 -28.88 -15.82 -22.58
C GLN A 272 -29.41 -15.93 -21.15
N SER A 273 -30.61 -15.41 -20.96
CA SER A 273 -31.39 -15.53 -19.74
C SER A 273 -31.55 -16.99 -19.32
N SER A 274 -31.41 -17.25 -18.02
CA SER A 274 -31.41 -18.62 -17.48
C SER A 274 -31.85 -18.65 -16.03
N SER A 275 -32.67 -19.65 -15.69
CA SER A 275 -33.07 -19.91 -14.30
C SER A 275 -31.91 -20.32 -13.39
N LYS A 276 -30.78 -20.73 -13.96
CA LYS A 276 -29.54 -21.05 -13.24
C LYS A 276 -28.57 -19.86 -13.17
N GLY A 277 -28.91 -18.73 -13.78
CA GLY A 277 -28.01 -17.60 -13.99
C GLY A 277 -27.15 -17.74 -15.24
N HIS A 278 -26.45 -16.66 -15.56
CA HIS A 278 -25.45 -16.64 -16.62
C HIS A 278 -24.18 -17.39 -16.21
N GLU A 279 -23.48 -17.95 -17.19
CA GLU A 279 -22.15 -18.53 -16.97
C GLU A 279 -21.13 -17.45 -16.56
N GLU A 280 -20.08 -17.88 -15.84
CA GLU A 280 -18.99 -16.98 -15.47
C GLU A 280 -18.25 -16.50 -16.72
N PHE A 281 -18.22 -15.19 -16.92
CA PHE A 281 -17.47 -14.54 -17.97
C PHE A 281 -15.96 -14.62 -17.70
N ARG A 282 -15.23 -15.17 -18.67
CA ARG A 282 -13.78 -15.39 -18.62
C ARG A 282 -13.09 -14.67 -19.77
N PHE A 283 -12.82 -13.39 -19.58
CA PHE A 283 -11.98 -12.63 -20.50
C PHE A 283 -10.51 -12.81 -20.17
N LYS A 284 -9.70 -13.05 -21.20
CA LYS A 284 -8.24 -12.96 -21.11
C LYS A 284 -7.80 -11.94 -22.15
N SER A 285 -7.28 -10.81 -21.69
CA SER A 285 -6.70 -9.80 -22.57
C SER A 285 -5.44 -10.34 -23.24
N GLU A 286 -5.24 -9.96 -24.49
CA GLU A 286 -4.00 -10.21 -25.24
C GLU A 286 -2.96 -9.11 -25.00
N ILE A 287 -3.34 -8.09 -24.21
CA ILE A 287 -2.53 -6.93 -23.86
C ILE A 287 -2.17 -7.05 -22.38
N GLU A 288 -0.88 -7.16 -22.12
CA GLU A 288 -0.34 -7.13 -20.77
C GLU A 288 0.39 -5.81 -20.60
N LEU A 289 -0.22 -4.87 -19.88
CA LEU A 289 0.42 -3.61 -19.54
C LEU A 289 1.33 -3.83 -18.32
N ASP A 290 2.62 -3.57 -18.48
CA ASP A 290 3.56 -3.56 -17.37
C ASP A 290 3.44 -2.23 -16.60
N HIS A 291 3.11 -2.27 -15.31
CA HIS A 291 2.84 -1.06 -14.54
C HIS A 291 4.10 -0.21 -14.33
N GLY A 292 5.30 -0.80 -14.29
CA GLY A 292 6.55 -0.06 -14.23
C GLY A 292 6.77 0.73 -15.51
N VAL A 293 6.59 0.10 -16.68
CA VAL A 293 6.69 0.81 -17.97
C VAL A 293 5.64 1.91 -18.09
N VAL A 294 4.40 1.67 -17.67
CA VAL A 294 3.36 2.70 -17.64
C VAL A 294 3.75 3.85 -16.70
N GLY A 295 4.25 3.56 -15.50
CA GLY A 295 4.69 4.58 -14.54
C GLY A 295 5.84 5.44 -15.08
N ALA A 296 6.82 4.81 -15.72
CA ALA A 296 7.93 5.50 -16.37
C ALA A 296 7.46 6.43 -17.51
N LEU A 297 6.49 5.97 -18.33
CA LEU A 297 5.88 6.80 -19.37
C LEU A 297 5.11 7.99 -18.79
N CYS A 298 4.39 7.79 -17.67
CA CYS A 298 3.71 8.87 -16.95
C CYS A 298 4.69 9.91 -16.45
N LEU A 299 5.81 9.49 -15.85
CA LEU A 299 6.87 10.38 -15.39
C LEU A 299 7.42 11.21 -16.55
N LEU A 300 7.90 10.59 -17.63
CA LEU A 300 8.50 11.35 -18.73
C LEU A 300 7.48 12.32 -19.38
N LYS A 301 6.23 11.90 -19.56
CA LYS A 301 5.18 12.79 -20.09
C LYS A 301 4.85 13.97 -19.18
N SER A 302 5.11 13.84 -17.88
CA SER A 302 4.92 14.90 -16.91
C SER A 302 6.05 15.94 -16.92
N LEU A 303 7.20 15.60 -17.51
CA LEU A 303 8.33 16.51 -17.69
C LEU A 303 8.20 17.38 -18.94
N GLY A 304 7.51 16.90 -19.97
CA GLY A 304 7.31 17.62 -21.22
C GLY A 304 7.19 16.71 -22.44
N THR A 305 7.28 17.31 -23.62
CA THR A 305 7.38 16.64 -24.91
C THR A 305 8.75 15.99 -25.10
N PRO A 306 8.90 15.00 -26.01
CA PRO A 306 10.20 14.38 -26.28
C PRO A 306 11.26 15.38 -26.74
N GLU A 307 10.86 16.41 -27.48
CA GLU A 307 11.71 17.49 -27.94
C GLU A 307 12.21 18.34 -26.76
N GLU A 308 11.32 18.76 -25.86
CA GLU A 308 11.67 19.51 -24.65
C GLU A 308 12.59 18.69 -23.72
N ILE A 309 12.33 17.39 -23.54
CA ILE A 309 13.20 16.52 -22.74
C ILE A 309 14.60 16.42 -23.37
N LYS A 310 14.68 16.36 -24.70
CA LYS A 310 15.95 16.30 -25.41
C LYS A 310 16.73 17.60 -25.31
N GLU A 311 16.04 18.75 -25.37
CA GLU A 311 16.64 20.08 -25.26
C GLU A 311 17.18 20.35 -23.85
N ASN A 312 16.49 19.85 -22.81
CA ASN A 312 16.86 20.02 -21.40
C ASN A 312 17.45 18.74 -20.79
N ARG A 313 18.12 17.92 -21.60
CA ARG A 313 18.54 16.57 -21.20
C ARG A 313 19.42 16.57 -19.96
N ASP A 314 20.40 17.47 -19.89
CA ASP A 314 21.35 17.52 -18.77
C ASP A 314 20.64 17.84 -17.44
N GLU A 315 19.64 18.71 -17.46
CA GLU A 315 18.82 19.06 -16.29
C GLU A 315 17.84 17.95 -15.91
N LEU A 316 17.41 17.14 -16.88
CA LEU A 316 16.41 16.08 -16.70
C LEU A 316 17.00 14.67 -16.59
N GLU A 317 18.32 14.53 -16.65
CA GLU A 317 19.01 13.22 -16.67
C GLU A 317 18.64 12.39 -15.42
N GLY A 318 18.56 13.03 -14.24
CA GLY A 318 18.11 12.37 -13.01
C GLY A 318 16.70 11.76 -13.14
N TYR A 319 15.77 12.49 -13.73
CA TYR A 319 14.40 12.02 -13.96
C TYR A 319 14.29 10.98 -15.09
N ILE A 320 15.17 11.03 -16.08
CA ILE A 320 15.28 10.00 -17.12
C ILE A 320 15.76 8.69 -16.48
N LYS A 321 16.83 8.72 -15.67
CA LYS A 321 17.31 7.54 -14.93
C LYS A 321 16.25 7.03 -13.94
N ALA A 322 15.48 7.92 -13.31
CA ALA A 322 14.32 7.53 -12.50
C ALA A 322 13.28 6.74 -13.31
N ALA A 323 12.92 7.22 -14.50
CA ALA A 323 11.99 6.53 -15.38
C ALA A 323 12.53 5.15 -15.81
N GLN A 324 13.84 5.02 -16.07
CA GLN A 324 14.48 3.74 -16.36
C GLN A 324 14.35 2.77 -15.18
N ALA A 325 14.67 3.22 -13.97
CA ALA A 325 14.54 2.42 -12.75
C ALA A 325 13.10 1.96 -12.50
N ILE A 326 12.12 2.87 -12.67
CA ILE A 326 10.69 2.55 -12.58
C ILE A 326 10.28 1.55 -13.67
N ALA A 327 10.76 1.67 -14.91
CA ALA A 327 10.42 0.70 -15.95
C ALA A 327 10.96 -0.70 -15.63
N LEU A 328 12.15 -0.78 -15.03
CA LEU A 328 12.79 -2.04 -14.70
C LEU A 328 12.19 -2.74 -13.48
N HIS A 329 11.66 -2.02 -12.48
CA HIS A 329 11.40 -2.62 -11.16
C HIS A 329 10.43 -3.82 -11.16
N ASN A 330 9.49 -3.88 -12.10
CA ASN A 330 8.46 -4.93 -12.13
C ASN A 330 8.86 -6.20 -12.91
N PHE A 331 9.90 -6.18 -13.75
CA PHE A 331 10.26 -7.38 -14.53
C PHE A 331 10.81 -8.51 -13.65
N LYS A 332 10.32 -9.73 -13.85
CA LYS A 332 10.72 -10.90 -13.04
C LYS A 332 11.94 -11.64 -13.60
N ASP A 333 12.36 -11.28 -14.79
CA ASP A 333 13.50 -11.84 -15.49
C ASP A 333 14.82 -11.48 -14.78
N HIS A 334 15.85 -12.32 -14.95
CA HIS A 334 17.20 -11.97 -14.47
C HIS A 334 17.88 -11.10 -15.52
N LEU A 335 17.69 -9.78 -15.39
CA LEU A 335 18.27 -8.80 -16.28
C LEU A 335 19.66 -8.37 -15.79
N PRO A 336 20.64 -8.18 -16.69
CA PRO A 336 21.94 -7.61 -16.32
C PRO A 336 21.80 -6.16 -15.82
N ASP A 337 20.69 -5.51 -16.13
CA ASP A 337 20.36 -4.16 -15.70
C ASP A 337 20.05 -4.07 -14.20
N TYR A 338 19.82 -5.19 -13.49
CA TYR A 338 19.70 -5.19 -12.02
C TYR A 338 21.04 -5.20 -11.29
N ASN A 339 22.11 -4.80 -11.96
CA ASN A 339 23.42 -4.67 -11.35
C ASN A 339 23.58 -3.28 -10.71
N PHE A 340 23.95 -3.25 -9.43
CA PHE A 340 24.18 -2.02 -8.70
C PHE A 340 25.20 -1.10 -9.39
N ASP A 341 26.29 -1.67 -9.93
CA ASP A 341 27.34 -0.89 -10.60
C ASP A 341 26.85 -0.25 -11.91
N ASN A 342 25.80 -0.81 -12.53
CA ASN A 342 25.27 -0.34 -13.82
C ASN A 342 24.02 0.53 -13.67
N ASN A 343 23.08 0.14 -12.80
CA ASN A 343 21.82 0.85 -12.56
C ASN A 343 21.51 0.87 -11.05
N PRO A 344 22.26 1.64 -10.25
CA PRO A 344 22.11 1.63 -8.79
C PRO A 344 20.71 2.07 -8.33
N LEU A 345 20.06 2.98 -9.07
CA LEU A 345 18.69 3.42 -8.78
C LEU A 345 17.66 2.31 -8.97
N ALA A 346 17.78 1.52 -10.04
CA ALA A 346 16.89 0.38 -10.29
C ALA A 346 17.07 -0.73 -9.24
N PHE A 347 18.34 -1.01 -8.91
CA PHE A 347 18.69 -1.93 -7.84
C PHE A 347 18.06 -1.50 -6.51
N LEU A 348 18.26 -0.24 -6.11
CA LEU A 348 17.76 0.29 -4.85
C LEU A 348 16.23 0.32 -4.80
N LEU A 349 15.56 0.69 -5.90
CA LEU A 349 14.10 0.70 -5.96
C LEU A 349 13.52 -0.70 -5.76
N VAL A 350 14.07 -1.71 -6.47
CA VAL A 350 13.64 -3.10 -6.30
C VAL A 350 13.92 -3.60 -4.89
N LEU A 351 15.09 -3.30 -4.33
CA LEU A 351 15.44 -3.66 -2.97
C LEU A 351 14.45 -3.06 -1.96
N ALA A 352 14.16 -1.76 -2.08
CA ALA A 352 13.26 -1.04 -1.17
C ALA A 352 11.80 -1.52 -1.30
N ASP A 353 11.29 -1.71 -2.52
CA ASP A 353 9.94 -2.25 -2.76
C ASP A 353 9.80 -3.66 -2.14
N GLU A 354 10.76 -4.54 -2.40
CA GLU A 354 10.74 -5.90 -1.86
C GLU A 354 10.97 -5.93 -0.34
N MET A 355 11.70 -4.97 0.23
CA MET A 355 11.89 -4.88 1.67
C MET A 355 10.69 -4.28 2.40
N GLN A 356 9.92 -3.41 1.74
CA GLN A 356 8.76 -2.73 2.32
C GLN A 356 7.60 -3.72 2.48
N GLU A 357 7.65 -4.54 3.53
CA GLU A 357 6.64 -5.58 3.84
C GLU A 357 5.83 -5.27 5.11
N TRP A 358 6.32 -4.39 5.98
CA TRP A 358 5.64 -4.06 7.24
C TRP A 358 4.42 -3.19 6.99
N GLY A 359 3.48 -3.25 7.94
CA GLY A 359 2.29 -2.43 7.92
C GLY A 359 1.34 -2.70 6.75
N ARG A 360 1.52 -3.82 6.01
CA ARG A 360 0.64 -4.21 4.91
C ARG A 360 -0.70 -4.70 5.45
N PRO A 361 -1.82 -3.99 5.19
CA PRO A 361 -3.11 -4.42 5.68
C PRO A 361 -3.58 -5.65 4.92
N ILE A 362 -4.19 -6.57 5.65
CA ILE A 362 -4.91 -7.70 5.09
C ILE A 362 -6.37 -7.29 4.99
N PRO A 363 -6.98 -7.27 3.79
CA PRO A 363 -8.43 -7.16 3.71
C PRO A 363 -9.05 -8.46 4.21
N LEU A 364 -9.76 -8.38 5.33
CA LEU A 364 -10.70 -9.43 5.69
C LEU A 364 -11.95 -9.22 4.84
N GLN A 365 -12.25 -10.15 3.94
CA GLN A 365 -13.57 -10.20 3.32
C GLN A 365 -14.59 -10.69 4.36
N ILE A 366 -15.16 -9.75 5.10
CA ILE A 366 -16.37 -10.01 5.88
C ILE A 366 -17.50 -10.12 4.86
N ARG A 367 -17.94 -11.37 4.60
CA ARG A 367 -18.96 -11.71 3.59
C ARG A 367 -20.36 -11.35 4.07
N ASP A 368 -20.65 -10.07 4.27
CA ASP A 368 -22.02 -9.63 4.61
C ASP A 368 -22.72 -8.97 3.41
N SER A 369 -21.97 -8.33 2.49
CA SER A 369 -22.47 -7.94 1.16
C SER A 369 -21.32 -7.59 0.19
N TYR A 370 -21.55 -7.66 -1.13
CA TYR A 370 -20.51 -7.38 -2.15
C TYR A 370 -20.02 -5.91 -2.19
N PHE A 371 -20.71 -4.99 -1.51
CA PHE A 371 -20.38 -3.56 -1.50
C PHE A 371 -19.90 -3.05 -0.14
N THR A 372 -19.97 -3.88 0.90
CA THR A 372 -19.51 -3.53 2.26
C THR A 372 -18.48 -4.54 2.72
N THR A 373 -17.28 -4.46 2.17
CA THR A 373 -16.11 -5.05 2.84
C THR A 373 -15.74 -4.10 3.96
N GLU A 374 -16.17 -4.39 5.19
CA GLU A 374 -15.51 -3.79 6.35
C GLU A 374 -14.10 -4.38 6.39
N MET A 375 -13.12 -3.56 5.99
CA MET A 375 -11.73 -3.97 5.99
C MET A 375 -11.13 -3.75 7.37
N LYS A 376 -11.02 -4.83 8.14
CA LYS A 376 -10.15 -4.81 9.32
C LYS A 376 -8.69 -4.81 8.85
N LYS A 377 -7.98 -3.69 9.00
CA LYS A 377 -6.53 -3.62 8.75
C LYS A 377 -5.80 -4.46 9.81
N ILE A 378 -5.43 -5.69 9.47
CA ILE A 378 -4.49 -6.49 10.27
C ILE A 378 -3.18 -6.58 9.50
N THR A 379 -2.05 -6.33 10.17
CA THR A 379 -0.71 -6.40 9.59
C THR A 379 -0.08 -7.78 9.84
N LEU A 380 0.64 -8.35 8.86
CA LEU A 380 1.39 -9.61 9.08
C LEU A 380 2.70 -9.37 9.82
N LEU A 381 3.36 -8.27 9.46
CA LEU A 381 4.67 -7.84 9.93
C LEU A 381 4.50 -6.46 10.59
N ASP A 382 4.94 -6.36 11.84
CA ASP A 382 4.81 -5.14 12.64
C ASP A 382 6.06 -4.27 12.59
N GLU A 383 7.21 -4.91 12.54
CA GLU A 383 8.50 -4.25 12.67
C GLU A 383 9.53 -4.94 11.79
N VAL A 384 10.45 -4.13 11.26
CA VAL A 384 11.69 -4.60 10.64
C VAL A 384 12.84 -4.04 11.45
N ILE A 385 13.72 -4.93 11.89
CA ILE A 385 14.94 -4.53 12.62
C ILE A 385 16.08 -4.52 11.60
N LEU A 386 16.66 -3.35 11.37
CA LEU A 386 17.88 -3.20 10.59
C LEU A 386 19.09 -3.12 11.51
N THR A 387 20.08 -3.96 11.26
CA THR A 387 21.40 -3.91 11.89
C THR A 387 22.41 -3.44 10.85
N ILE A 388 22.91 -2.21 11.03
CA ILE A 388 23.73 -1.50 10.04
C ILE A 388 25.14 -2.12 9.93
N ASP A 389 25.69 -2.64 11.04
CA ASP A 389 27.06 -3.17 11.11
C ASP A 389 27.35 -4.34 10.14
N GLU A 390 26.32 -5.07 9.68
CA GLU A 390 26.45 -6.20 8.75
C GLU A 390 25.46 -6.12 7.55
N VAL A 391 24.77 -5.00 7.37
CA VAL A 391 23.59 -4.88 6.47
C VAL A 391 22.68 -6.12 6.62
N GLN A 392 22.19 -6.31 7.85
CA GLN A 392 21.29 -7.39 8.19
C GLN A 392 19.89 -6.84 8.45
N TRP A 393 18.90 -7.39 7.74
CA TRP A 393 17.48 -7.11 7.98
C TRP A 393 16.82 -8.30 8.64
N LEU A 394 16.12 -8.08 9.74
CA LEU A 394 15.31 -9.09 10.41
C LEU A 394 13.82 -8.70 10.30
N MET A 395 13.05 -9.56 9.64
CA MET A 395 11.60 -9.44 9.52
C MET A 395 10.93 -10.56 10.31
N GLU A 396 10.17 -10.19 11.35
CA GLU A 396 9.57 -11.16 12.27
C GLU A 396 8.05 -11.25 12.11
N TYR A 397 7.57 -12.39 11.62
CA TYR A 397 6.14 -12.64 11.44
C TYR A 397 5.55 -13.23 12.73
N LYS A 398 5.15 -12.35 13.65
CA LYS A 398 4.61 -12.72 14.98
C LYS A 398 3.07 -12.78 15.04
N LYS A 399 2.37 -12.11 14.11
CA LYS A 399 0.91 -11.94 14.18
C LYS A 399 0.13 -13.16 13.68
N MET A 400 -0.25 -14.02 14.61
CA MET A 400 -0.88 -15.31 14.30
C MET A 400 -2.29 -15.19 13.77
N GLU A 401 -3.10 -14.29 14.32
CA GLU A 401 -4.44 -13.97 13.80
C GLU A 401 -4.36 -13.60 12.31
N ALA A 402 -3.42 -12.72 11.97
CA ALA A 402 -3.16 -12.30 10.59
C ALA A 402 -2.81 -13.48 9.68
N LYS A 403 -1.91 -14.36 10.10
CA LYS A 403 -1.51 -15.54 9.31
C LYS A 403 -2.66 -16.50 9.06
N VAL A 404 -3.48 -16.78 10.09
CA VAL A 404 -4.64 -17.67 9.97
C VAL A 404 -5.65 -17.09 8.99
N LEU A 405 -5.97 -15.79 9.14
CA LEU A 405 -6.94 -15.11 8.30
C LEU A 405 -6.50 -15.03 6.83
N THR A 406 -5.19 -15.04 6.59
CA THR A 406 -4.61 -14.98 5.24
C THR A 406 -4.17 -16.32 4.68
N ASN A 407 -4.38 -17.40 5.42
CA ASN A 407 -3.78 -18.68 5.06
C ASN A 407 -2.28 -18.52 4.70
N PHE A 408 -1.56 -17.65 5.43
CA PHE A 408 -0.20 -17.25 5.09
C PHE A 408 0.71 -18.48 5.04
N GLN A 409 1.36 -18.67 3.90
CA GLN A 409 2.28 -19.76 3.66
C GLN A 409 3.70 -19.20 3.67
N PHE A 410 4.36 -19.25 4.83
CA PHE A 410 5.68 -18.64 4.99
C PHE A 410 6.69 -19.11 3.94
N HIS A 411 6.72 -20.40 3.62
CA HIS A 411 7.62 -20.95 2.60
C HIS A 411 7.38 -20.36 1.20
N TYR A 412 6.12 -20.16 0.76
CA TYR A 412 5.84 -19.52 -0.53
C TYR A 412 6.25 -18.05 -0.53
N PHE A 413 6.08 -17.37 0.60
CA PHE A 413 6.55 -16.00 0.75
C PHE A 413 8.09 -15.93 0.65
N CYS A 414 8.78 -16.83 1.35
CA CYS A 414 10.23 -17.03 1.27
C CYS A 414 10.71 -17.29 -0.16
N ASP A 415 10.06 -18.20 -0.88
CA ASP A 415 10.38 -18.51 -2.29
C ASP A 415 10.16 -17.30 -3.20
N SER A 416 9.10 -16.53 -2.96
CA SER A 416 8.83 -15.30 -3.72
C SER A 416 9.94 -14.28 -3.48
N LYS A 417 10.36 -14.09 -2.23
CA LYS A 417 11.46 -13.18 -1.88
C LYS A 417 12.79 -13.63 -2.44
N ASN A 418 13.08 -14.92 -2.39
CA ASN A 418 14.27 -15.51 -3.02
C ASN A 418 14.33 -15.21 -4.52
N LYS A 419 13.22 -15.36 -5.23
CA LYS A 419 13.16 -15.05 -6.66
C LYS A 419 13.34 -13.55 -6.91
N ALA A 420 12.71 -12.72 -6.10
CA ALA A 420 12.77 -11.27 -6.24
C ALA A 420 14.14 -10.68 -5.91
N PHE A 421 14.82 -11.16 -4.87
CA PHE A 421 16.18 -10.74 -4.53
C PHE A 421 17.23 -11.44 -5.38
N GLY A 422 16.96 -12.67 -5.85
CA GLY A 422 17.87 -13.42 -6.73
C GLY A 422 18.12 -12.75 -8.09
N ARG A 423 17.22 -11.85 -8.53
CA ARG A 423 17.43 -11.05 -9.74
C ARG A 423 18.42 -9.90 -9.55
N LEU A 424 18.68 -9.48 -8.31
CA LEU A 424 19.59 -8.36 -8.01
C LEU A 424 21.06 -8.80 -8.09
N GLN A 425 21.85 -8.05 -8.84
CA GLN A 425 23.30 -8.20 -8.90
C GLN A 425 23.95 -7.06 -8.12
N ARG A 426 24.80 -7.41 -7.17
CA ARG A 426 25.23 -6.51 -6.09
C ARG A 426 26.42 -5.62 -6.41
N GLY A 427 27.12 -5.94 -7.50
CA GLY A 427 28.37 -5.28 -7.83
C GLY A 427 29.43 -5.48 -6.76
N GLU A 428 30.40 -4.56 -6.72
CA GLU A 428 31.50 -4.58 -5.75
C GLU A 428 31.13 -3.96 -4.40
N GLU A 429 30.11 -3.10 -4.36
CA GLU A 429 29.74 -2.31 -3.17
C GLU A 429 28.93 -3.08 -2.12
N PHE A 430 28.28 -4.17 -2.52
CA PHE A 430 27.51 -5.03 -1.61
C PHE A 430 28.12 -6.44 -1.53
N PRO A 431 29.29 -6.60 -0.88
CA PRO A 431 30.01 -7.86 -0.81
C PRO A 431 29.32 -8.88 0.10
N LYS A 432 28.44 -8.44 1.01
CA LYS A 432 27.55 -9.27 1.83
C LYS A 432 26.29 -8.48 2.17
N THR A 433 25.16 -9.16 2.21
CA THR A 433 23.84 -8.61 2.51
C THR A 433 23.02 -9.77 3.05
N ARG A 434 22.40 -9.60 4.22
CA ARG A 434 21.65 -10.68 4.86
C ARG A 434 20.22 -10.24 5.11
N ILE A 435 19.27 -10.97 4.53
CA ILE A 435 17.85 -10.81 4.83
C ILE A 435 17.41 -12.03 5.63
N VAL A 436 17.00 -11.82 6.87
CA VAL A 436 16.51 -12.88 7.75
C VAL A 436 15.00 -12.72 7.86
N LEU A 437 14.25 -13.68 7.33
CA LEU A 437 12.81 -13.76 7.59
C LEU A 437 12.60 -14.82 8.67
N GLN A 438 11.88 -14.45 9.72
CA GLN A 438 11.64 -15.32 10.84
C GLN A 438 10.14 -15.51 11.06
N ASP A 439 9.68 -16.75 10.94
CA ASP A 439 8.32 -17.11 11.24
C ASP A 439 8.18 -17.66 12.67
N TYR A 440 7.15 -17.18 13.36
CA TYR A 440 6.75 -17.71 14.66
C TYR A 440 5.51 -18.58 14.48
N GLU A 441 5.61 -19.88 14.74
CA GLU A 441 4.45 -20.79 14.83
C GLU A 441 3.94 -20.89 16.27
N ILE A 442 2.61 -20.95 16.48
CA ILE A 442 2.04 -21.26 17.80
C ILE A 442 2.18 -22.76 18.06
N ILE A 443 2.78 -23.10 19.19
CA ILE A 443 2.72 -24.43 19.79
C ILE A 443 1.38 -24.57 20.49
N ILE A 444 0.38 -25.11 19.78
CA ILE A 444 -0.97 -25.32 20.32
C ILE A 444 -0.96 -26.34 21.47
N GLU A 445 0.06 -27.20 21.56
CA GLU A 445 0.22 -28.16 22.66
C GLU A 445 0.47 -27.52 24.03
N SER A 446 0.84 -26.23 24.07
CA SER A 446 1.10 -25.50 25.33
C SER A 446 -0.03 -24.58 25.76
N MET A 447 -1.02 -24.34 24.89
CA MET A 447 -2.21 -23.55 25.23
C MET A 447 -3.25 -24.48 25.84
N ASP A 448 -3.65 -24.20 27.07
CA ASP A 448 -4.80 -24.85 27.68
C ASP A 448 -6.04 -24.62 26.77
N GLU A 449 -6.92 -25.61 26.68
CA GLU A 449 -8.13 -25.60 25.83
C GLU A 449 -8.94 -24.31 25.99
N LYS A 450 -8.92 -23.67 27.17
CA LYS A 450 -9.53 -22.36 27.43
C LYS A 450 -8.78 -21.18 26.79
N GLN A 451 -7.45 -21.20 26.75
CA GLN A 451 -6.67 -20.17 26.07
C GLN A 451 -6.83 -20.27 24.55
N LEU A 452 -6.85 -21.49 24.02
CA LEU A 452 -7.17 -21.72 22.62
C LEU A 452 -8.60 -21.31 22.30
N GLU A 453 -9.58 -21.67 23.14
CA GLU A 453 -10.95 -21.19 22.99
C GLU A 453 -11.06 -19.68 23.12
N GLN A 454 -10.28 -19.02 24.00
CA GLN A 454 -10.30 -17.57 24.16
C GLN A 454 -9.70 -16.87 22.93
N SER A 455 -8.53 -17.31 22.45
CA SER A 455 -7.97 -16.78 21.19
C SER A 455 -8.90 -17.03 20.00
N LEU A 456 -9.56 -18.19 19.95
CA LEU A 456 -10.55 -18.47 18.92
C LEU A 456 -11.83 -17.64 19.11
N LYS A 457 -12.24 -17.35 20.35
CA LYS A 457 -13.36 -16.48 20.70
C LYS A 457 -13.05 -15.05 20.31
N ASP A 458 -11.86 -14.52 20.59
CA ASP A 458 -11.47 -13.18 20.18
C ASP A 458 -11.42 -13.04 18.65
N VAL A 459 -11.11 -14.13 17.93
CA VAL A 459 -11.18 -14.22 16.47
C VAL A 459 -12.61 -14.39 15.93
N SER A 460 -13.51 -15.06 16.67
CA SER A 460 -14.89 -15.36 16.22
C SER A 460 -15.95 -14.39 16.73
N ILE A 461 -15.70 -13.65 17.82
CA ILE A 461 -16.59 -12.65 18.44
C ILE A 461 -16.61 -11.33 17.63
N GLN A 462 -15.75 -11.18 16.62
CA GLN A 462 -15.74 -10.01 15.73
C GLN A 462 -16.47 -10.21 14.39
N LEU A 463 -17.09 -11.37 14.18
CA LEU A 463 -18.20 -11.50 13.22
C LEU A 463 -19.49 -11.24 14.01
N PRO A 464 -20.44 -10.43 13.50
CA PRO A 464 -21.61 -10.03 14.26
C PRO A 464 -22.44 -11.26 14.62
N THR A 465 -22.25 -11.73 15.86
CA THR A 465 -23.17 -12.64 16.52
C THR A 465 -23.43 -12.01 17.89
N GLU A 466 -24.48 -11.19 17.94
CA GLU A 466 -25.06 -10.75 19.20
C GLU A 466 -25.46 -11.98 20.01
N SER A 467 -24.64 -12.35 21.01
CA SER A 467 -25.11 -13.09 22.19
C SER A 467 -24.04 -13.00 23.30
N THR A 468 -24.50 -12.67 24.51
CA THR A 468 -23.69 -12.52 25.71
C THR A 468 -23.42 -13.88 26.38
N GLU A 469 -22.41 -13.92 27.26
CA GLU A 469 -21.78 -15.15 27.80
C GLU A 469 -22.70 -16.15 28.52
N THR A 470 -23.94 -15.79 28.84
CA THR A 470 -24.91 -16.70 29.47
C THR A 470 -25.66 -17.64 28.50
N GLU A 471 -25.50 -17.52 27.17
CA GLU A 471 -26.30 -18.30 26.19
C GLU A 471 -25.60 -19.52 25.56
N LYS A 472 -24.30 -19.76 25.83
CA LYS A 472 -23.50 -20.70 25.00
C LYS A 472 -23.71 -22.20 25.28
N THR A 473 -24.12 -22.60 26.48
CA THR A 473 -24.63 -23.97 26.70
C THR A 473 -25.97 -24.20 26.01
N GLY A 474 -26.75 -23.12 25.82
CA GLY A 474 -28.00 -23.13 25.06
C GLY A 474 -27.80 -23.21 23.55
N GLU A 475 -26.72 -22.63 23.01
CA GLU A 475 -26.49 -22.56 21.56
C GLU A 475 -26.15 -23.92 20.92
N VAL A 476 -25.32 -24.75 21.58
CA VAL A 476 -25.01 -26.11 21.10
C VAL A 476 -26.27 -26.98 21.10
N ASP A 477 -27.08 -26.85 22.15
CA ASP A 477 -28.37 -27.55 22.24
C ASP A 477 -29.40 -26.99 21.27
N SER A 478 -29.39 -25.68 21.00
CA SER A 478 -30.23 -25.02 20.00
C SER A 478 -29.92 -25.52 18.60
N LYS A 479 -28.65 -25.51 18.17
CA LYS A 479 -28.21 -26.05 16.87
C LYS A 479 -28.50 -27.55 16.74
N ARG A 480 -28.42 -28.31 17.84
CA ARG A 480 -28.78 -29.73 17.85
C ARG A 480 -30.30 -29.93 17.69
N LYS A 481 -31.12 -29.14 18.37
CA LYS A 481 -32.59 -29.14 18.25
C LYS A 481 -33.03 -28.69 16.86
N GLU A 482 -32.42 -27.64 16.33
CA GLU A 482 -32.68 -27.12 14.99
C GLU A 482 -32.32 -28.15 13.91
N ARG A 483 -31.14 -28.77 13.98
CA ARG A 483 -30.76 -29.86 13.09
C ARG A 483 -31.74 -31.04 13.18
N SER A 484 -32.24 -31.35 14.38
CA SER A 484 -33.26 -32.39 14.56
C SER A 484 -34.60 -31.98 13.92
N LYS A 485 -34.98 -30.71 14.01
CA LYS A 485 -36.19 -30.16 13.36
C LYS A 485 -36.07 -30.21 11.84
N LEU A 486 -34.94 -29.79 11.27
CA LEU A 486 -34.68 -29.84 9.83
C LEU A 486 -34.71 -31.28 9.28
N LYS A 487 -34.18 -32.25 10.03
CA LYS A 487 -34.28 -33.66 9.66
C LYS A 487 -35.73 -34.15 9.58
N LYS A 488 -36.60 -33.72 10.49
CA LYS A 488 -38.04 -34.06 10.43
C LYS A 488 -38.74 -33.41 9.23
N LEU A 489 -38.29 -32.22 8.81
CA LEU A 489 -38.83 -31.52 7.65
C LEU A 489 -38.43 -32.18 6.31
N LEU A 490 -37.42 -33.06 6.29
CA LEU A 490 -37.10 -33.86 5.10
C LEU A 490 -38.22 -34.85 4.72
N ASP A 491 -39.05 -35.23 5.69
CA ASP A 491 -40.20 -36.13 5.51
C ASP A 491 -41.49 -35.36 5.14
N SER A 492 -41.40 -34.04 4.94
CA SER A 492 -42.55 -33.23 4.50
C SER A 492 -43.07 -33.69 3.14
N LYS A 493 -44.40 -33.73 2.99
CA LYS A 493 -45.05 -33.95 1.69
C LYS A 493 -44.95 -32.74 0.76
N ASP A 494 -44.62 -31.57 1.32
CA ASP A 494 -44.38 -30.36 0.56
C ASP A 494 -42.95 -30.35 -0.01
N PRO A 495 -42.78 -30.37 -1.34
CA PRO A 495 -41.47 -30.41 -1.98
C PRO A 495 -40.62 -29.16 -1.71
N GLU A 496 -41.23 -27.98 -1.52
CA GLU A 496 -40.51 -26.72 -1.26
C GLU A 496 -39.91 -26.72 0.15
N VAL A 497 -40.69 -27.15 1.14
CA VAL A 497 -40.24 -27.32 2.53
C VAL A 497 -39.08 -28.30 2.64
N ARG A 498 -39.16 -29.41 1.90
CA ARG A 498 -38.11 -30.43 1.86
C ARG A 498 -36.82 -29.89 1.24
N GLU A 499 -36.91 -29.14 0.16
CA GLU A 499 -35.74 -28.60 -0.52
C GLU A 499 -35.05 -27.52 0.34
N LYS A 500 -35.83 -26.65 0.98
CA LYS A 500 -35.31 -25.67 1.94
C LYS A 500 -34.60 -26.34 3.12
N ALA A 501 -35.17 -27.42 3.66
CA ALA A 501 -34.54 -28.19 4.75
C ALA A 501 -33.22 -28.86 4.32
N LYS A 502 -33.12 -29.35 3.07
CA LYS A 502 -31.87 -29.89 2.52
C LYS A 502 -30.78 -28.82 2.42
N MET A 503 -31.10 -27.65 1.87
CA MET A 503 -30.14 -26.55 1.73
C MET A 503 -29.57 -26.12 3.08
N GLN A 504 -30.45 -25.93 4.08
CA GLN A 504 -30.02 -25.57 5.44
C GLN A 504 -29.16 -26.66 6.10
N LEU A 505 -29.52 -27.94 5.92
CA LEU A 505 -28.69 -29.05 6.42
C LEU A 505 -27.31 -29.13 5.73
N GLN A 506 -27.23 -28.78 4.45
CA GLN A 506 -25.98 -28.74 3.70
C GLN A 506 -25.08 -27.59 4.17
N GLU A 507 -25.65 -26.43 4.47
CA GLU A 507 -24.95 -25.29 5.05
C GLU A 507 -24.39 -25.62 6.44
N MET A 508 -25.22 -26.14 7.36
CA MET A 508 -24.77 -26.59 8.68
C MET A 508 -23.67 -27.66 8.60
N LYS A 509 -23.73 -28.53 7.59
CA LYS A 509 -22.68 -29.55 7.36
C LYS A 509 -21.37 -28.88 6.93
N LYS A 510 -21.43 -27.90 6.02
CA LYS A 510 -20.27 -27.13 5.55
C LYS A 510 -19.59 -26.39 6.69
N GLU A 511 -20.35 -25.70 7.54
CA GLU A 511 -19.83 -25.03 8.75
C GLU A 511 -19.12 -26.01 9.68
N ARG A 512 -19.75 -27.15 9.97
CA ARG A 512 -19.18 -28.20 10.83
C ARG A 512 -17.90 -28.78 10.24
N ASP A 513 -17.88 -29.02 8.93
CA ASP A 513 -16.73 -29.62 8.25
C ASP A 513 -15.56 -28.60 8.16
N THR A 514 -15.84 -27.31 7.96
CA THR A 514 -14.85 -26.22 8.09
C THR A 514 -14.28 -26.14 9.51
N SER A 515 -15.14 -26.15 10.54
CA SER A 515 -14.72 -26.14 11.94
C SER A 515 -13.86 -27.35 12.30
N LYS A 516 -14.21 -28.54 11.79
CA LYS A 516 -13.40 -29.76 11.93
C LYS A 516 -12.08 -29.67 11.19
N HIS A 517 -12.05 -29.10 9.99
CA HIS A 517 -10.83 -28.92 9.21
C HIS A 517 -9.85 -27.98 9.92
N LEU A 518 -10.33 -26.85 10.43
CA LEU A 518 -9.56 -25.92 11.27
C LEU A 518 -9.00 -26.63 12.51
N ARG A 519 -9.83 -27.37 13.26
CA ARG A 519 -9.37 -28.17 14.42
C ARG A 519 -8.33 -29.24 14.03
N LYS A 520 -8.42 -29.81 12.83
CA LYS A 520 -7.48 -30.83 12.34
C LYS A 520 -6.14 -30.21 11.89
N LEU A 521 -6.18 -29.08 11.19
CA LEU A 521 -5.00 -28.26 10.87
C LEU A 521 -4.25 -27.86 12.14
N MET A 522 -4.99 -27.48 13.19
CA MET A 522 -4.42 -27.07 14.47
C MET A 522 -3.91 -28.20 15.37
N LYS A 523 -4.31 -29.46 15.13
CA LYS A 523 -3.85 -30.63 15.92
C LYS A 523 -2.59 -31.29 15.36
N LYS A 524 -1.98 -30.73 14.31
CA LYS A 524 -0.82 -31.32 13.63
C LYS A 524 0.27 -30.27 13.45
N THR A 525 0.96 -29.93 14.53
CA THR A 525 2.19 -29.13 14.44
C THR A 525 3.13 -29.49 15.58
N THR A 526 4.27 -30.06 15.22
CA THR A 526 5.40 -30.33 16.11
C THR A 526 6.28 -29.08 16.16
N LYS A 527 6.98 -28.87 17.27
CA LYS A 527 7.85 -27.73 17.52
C LYS A 527 8.97 -27.60 16.47
N GLU A 528 8.82 -26.69 15.51
CA GLU A 528 9.92 -26.26 14.64
C GLU A 528 9.96 -24.73 14.59
N LYS A 529 11.11 -24.15 14.98
CA LYS A 529 11.41 -22.77 14.64
C LYS A 529 11.76 -22.78 13.16
N LEU A 530 10.81 -22.40 12.30
CA LEU A 530 11.09 -22.24 10.87
C LEU A 530 11.84 -20.93 10.66
N LEU A 531 13.16 -21.03 10.82
CA LEU A 531 14.08 -20.01 10.36
C LEU A 531 14.28 -20.20 8.86
N ALA A 532 13.77 -19.27 8.07
CA ALA A 532 14.26 -19.08 6.72
C ALA A 532 15.36 -18.02 6.80
N GLU A 533 16.57 -18.48 7.09
CA GLU A 533 17.73 -17.61 6.92
C GLU A 533 18.02 -17.54 5.43
N PHE A 534 17.69 -16.40 4.82
CA PHE A 534 18.32 -16.02 3.57
C PHE A 534 19.66 -15.47 3.96
N TYR A 535 20.59 -16.40 4.08
CA TYR A 535 21.85 -16.09 3.50
C TYR A 535 21.55 -15.90 2.02
N ILE A 536 21.51 -14.65 1.60
CA ILE A 536 22.28 -14.38 0.41
C ILE A 536 23.73 -14.70 0.89
N VAL A 537 24.13 -15.99 0.85
CA VAL A 537 25.56 -16.33 0.83
C VAL A 537 25.93 -15.89 -0.56
N ILE A 538 26.40 -14.68 -0.53
CA ILE A 538 26.85 -13.91 -1.64
C ILE A 538 28.23 -14.40 -2.04
#